data_AF-A0A9D7D7A2-F1
#
_entry.id   AF-A0A9D7D7A2-F1
#
_cell.length_a   1.000
_cell.length_b   1.000
_cell.length_c   1.000
_cell.angle_alpha   90.00
_cell.angle_beta   90.00
_cell.angle_gamma   90.00
#
_symmetry.space_group_name_H-M   'P 1'
#
loop_
_entity.id
_entity.type
_entity.pdbx_description
1 polymer ?
#
loop_
_entity_poly.entity_id
_entity_poly.type
_entity_poly.pdbx_seq_one_letter_code
_entity_poly.pdbx_strand_id
1 'polypeptide(L)'
;MTDQSAGEERVIRLASIVSIDIVGFSTMSERDQRNAARKVENLRARVERVAIANGGRLFNTAGDGFMLEFASAGQALGAIQELLDKRPKGEPPIRVGAHVGDVIVTSTDDLLGHGVNVAARLQELAEPGTALVSSEFRSMARNSPQSAFQSKGQKPLDNIDQRVQTFEILSKRQKFMRSSRRVGSMAVAAAVLAVLAYFSPQLYGIGMEYWRNRPQPAADQQQAQVQQAAATPVETPASPAEDTSSQRVPGYTFSDCNGCPDMTVLAGGLFVMGSPDNEPGRGRDEGPQREVSVAPFAMGKYEVTFSQWDACLAGGGCNGYSPPDSGWGRGDRPVTGVSWDDAQAYVNWLNAQAGGTQYRLPSEAEWEYAARAGQAEAYAFGARVTQTEATFRVRQTTPVGAHTGNAFNLFDMHGNASEWVEDCYAANYDLAPIDGVAVQADECRRRVYRGGSYNDQAPVLRAAARRSTEATSRTQGLGFRVARSLN
;
A
#
# COMPACT_ATOMS: atom_id res chain seq x y z
N MET A 1 -55.90 -10.39 22.29
CA MET A 1 -54.87 -9.82 21.39
C MET A 1 -53.54 -10.00 22.07
N THR A 2 -52.94 -11.17 21.93
CA THR A 2 -51.60 -11.49 22.42
C THR A 2 -50.63 -11.14 21.31
N ASP A 3 -49.80 -10.15 21.62
CA ASP A 3 -48.68 -9.68 20.82
C ASP A 3 -47.68 -10.83 20.60
N GLN A 4 -47.59 -11.30 19.36
CA GLN A 4 -46.58 -12.24 18.90
C GLN A 4 -45.61 -11.49 17.99
N SER A 5 -44.69 -10.74 18.57
CA SER A 5 -43.42 -10.40 17.93
C SER A 5 -42.30 -11.12 18.67
N ALA A 6 -42.27 -12.45 18.54
CA ALA A 6 -41.05 -13.20 18.82
C ALA A 6 -40.03 -12.77 17.76
N GLY A 7 -39.06 -11.94 18.15
CA GLY A 7 -37.96 -11.55 17.29
C GLY A 7 -37.17 -12.79 16.89
N GLU A 8 -37.35 -13.21 15.65
CA GLU A 8 -36.52 -14.24 15.02
C GLU A 8 -35.06 -13.76 15.06
N GLU A 9 -34.25 -14.43 15.87
CA GLU A 9 -32.84 -14.09 16.07
C GLU A 9 -32.10 -14.29 14.74
N ARG A 10 -31.85 -13.18 14.03
CA ARG A 10 -31.17 -13.20 12.73
C ARG A 10 -29.69 -13.55 12.95
N VAL A 11 -29.33 -14.80 12.65
CA VAL A 11 -27.96 -15.29 12.80
C VAL A 11 -27.08 -14.73 11.69
N ILE A 12 -26.13 -13.86 12.07
CA ILE A 12 -25.05 -13.39 11.20
C ILE A 12 -23.92 -14.42 11.26
N ARG A 13 -23.44 -14.86 10.10
CA ARG A 13 -22.25 -15.73 10.01
C ARG A 13 -21.42 -15.40 8.79
N LEU A 14 -20.13 -15.73 8.88
CA LEU A 14 -19.20 -15.62 7.76
C LEU A 14 -19.45 -16.75 6.75
N ALA A 15 -19.55 -16.41 5.46
CA ALA A 15 -19.73 -17.39 4.39
C ALA A 15 -18.92 -17.01 3.15
N SER A 16 -18.54 -18.02 2.35
CA SER A 16 -17.94 -17.81 1.03
C SER A 16 -19.02 -17.85 -0.03
N ILE A 17 -19.28 -16.70 -0.68
CA ILE A 17 -20.36 -16.54 -1.66
C ILE A 17 -19.79 -16.49 -3.07
N VAL A 18 -20.41 -17.23 -3.98
CA VAL A 18 -20.08 -17.23 -5.41
C VAL A 18 -21.32 -16.87 -6.23
N SER A 19 -21.22 -15.81 -7.02
CA SER A 19 -22.21 -15.39 -8.01
C SER A 19 -21.78 -15.82 -9.41
N ILE A 20 -22.71 -16.32 -10.21
CA ILE A 20 -22.48 -16.77 -11.59
C ILE A 20 -23.53 -16.15 -12.51
N ASP A 21 -23.08 -15.63 -13.65
CA ASP A 21 -23.93 -15.12 -14.73
C ASP A 21 -23.60 -15.80 -16.07
N ILE A 22 -24.60 -15.89 -16.94
CA ILE A 22 -24.52 -16.52 -18.26
C ILE A 22 -24.31 -15.44 -19.33
N VAL A 23 -23.14 -15.47 -19.97
CA VAL A 23 -22.79 -14.46 -20.97
C VAL A 23 -23.71 -14.55 -22.19
N GLY A 24 -24.42 -13.44 -22.47
CA GLY A 24 -25.28 -13.29 -23.65
C GLY A 24 -26.62 -14.03 -23.54
N PHE A 25 -27.09 -14.29 -22.32
CA PHE A 25 -28.36 -14.98 -22.08
C PHE A 25 -29.56 -14.27 -22.72
N SER A 26 -29.72 -12.95 -22.51
CA SER A 26 -30.85 -12.17 -23.06
C SER A 26 -30.97 -12.31 -24.58
N THR A 27 -29.85 -12.18 -25.29
CA THR A 27 -29.80 -12.34 -26.77
C THR A 27 -30.12 -13.77 -27.21
N MET A 28 -29.80 -14.78 -26.40
CA MET A 28 -30.10 -16.18 -26.70
C MET A 28 -31.58 -16.50 -26.48
N SER A 29 -32.15 -15.96 -25.41
CA SER A 29 -33.57 -16.09 -25.07
C SER A 29 -34.47 -15.44 -26.12
N GLU A 30 -34.10 -14.25 -26.61
CA GLU A 30 -34.82 -13.55 -27.69
C GLU A 30 -34.86 -14.33 -29.00
N ARG A 31 -33.77 -15.05 -29.34
CA ARG A 31 -33.67 -15.79 -30.61
C ARG A 31 -34.36 -17.16 -30.55
N ASP A 32 -34.23 -17.86 -29.43
CA ASP A 32 -34.77 -19.22 -29.24
C ASP A 32 -34.94 -19.53 -27.75
N GLN A 33 -36.11 -19.18 -27.21
CA GLN A 33 -36.46 -19.39 -25.80
C GLN A 33 -36.31 -20.84 -25.35
N ARG A 34 -36.67 -21.83 -26.19
CA ARG A 34 -36.61 -23.26 -25.83
C ARG A 34 -35.17 -23.75 -25.69
N ASN A 35 -34.30 -23.33 -26.59
CA ASN A 35 -32.88 -23.68 -26.54
C ASN A 35 -32.14 -22.96 -25.41
N ALA A 36 -32.48 -21.69 -25.15
CA ALA A 36 -31.96 -20.94 -24.01
C ALA A 36 -32.35 -21.62 -22.68
N ALA A 37 -33.63 -21.96 -22.49
CA ALA A 37 -34.11 -22.66 -21.30
C ALA A 37 -33.39 -24.01 -21.07
N ARG A 38 -33.23 -24.82 -22.13
CA ARG A 38 -32.49 -26.10 -22.04
C ARG A 38 -31.03 -25.91 -21.64
N LYS A 39 -30.37 -24.85 -22.12
CA LYS A 39 -28.98 -24.55 -21.77
C LYS A 39 -28.85 -24.08 -20.32
N VAL A 40 -29.78 -23.28 -19.83
CA VAL A 40 -29.84 -22.87 -18.41
C VAL A 40 -30.06 -24.08 -17.52
N GLU A 41 -30.99 -24.97 -17.87
CA GLU A 41 -31.27 -26.17 -17.07
C GLU A 41 -30.06 -27.10 -16.97
N ASN A 42 -29.38 -27.33 -18.10
CA ASN A 42 -28.15 -28.13 -18.12
C ASN A 42 -27.02 -27.48 -17.32
N LEU A 43 -26.87 -26.16 -17.40
CA LEU A 43 -25.88 -25.41 -16.62
C LEU A 43 -26.23 -25.45 -15.13
N ARG A 44 -27.49 -25.27 -14.76
CA ARG A 44 -27.99 -25.37 -13.38
C ARG A 44 -27.63 -26.72 -12.77
N ALA A 45 -27.98 -27.81 -13.46
CA ALA A 45 -27.67 -29.17 -13.02
C ALA A 45 -26.15 -29.42 -12.88
N ARG A 46 -25.33 -28.76 -13.69
CA ARG A 46 -23.87 -28.82 -13.56
C ARG A 46 -23.37 -28.02 -12.36
N VAL A 47 -23.85 -26.79 -12.21
CA VAL A 47 -23.49 -25.88 -11.12
C VAL A 47 -23.83 -26.50 -9.76
N GLU A 48 -25.04 -27.02 -9.61
CA GLU A 48 -25.48 -27.67 -8.37
C GLU A 48 -24.64 -28.90 -8.02
N ARG A 49 -24.34 -29.74 -9.03
CA ARG A 49 -23.49 -30.92 -8.83
C ARG A 49 -22.07 -30.54 -8.41
N VAL A 50 -21.47 -29.52 -9.04
CA VAL A 50 -20.13 -29.05 -8.71
C VAL A 50 -20.11 -28.40 -7.32
N ALA A 51 -21.16 -27.65 -6.97
CA ALA A 51 -21.31 -27.06 -5.64
C ALA A 51 -21.29 -28.14 -4.55
N ILE A 52 -22.17 -29.14 -4.67
CA ILE A 52 -22.28 -30.26 -3.72
C ILE A 52 -20.96 -31.02 -3.62
N ALA A 53 -20.32 -31.33 -4.76
CA ALA A 53 -19.05 -32.05 -4.79
C ALA A 53 -17.91 -31.30 -4.09
N ASN A 54 -17.98 -29.97 -4.00
CA ASN A 54 -17.01 -29.13 -3.32
C ASN A 54 -17.49 -28.67 -1.93
N GLY A 55 -18.56 -29.25 -1.38
CA GLY A 55 -19.04 -28.92 -0.03
C GLY A 55 -19.78 -27.58 0.07
N GLY A 56 -20.39 -27.13 -1.03
CA GLY A 56 -21.29 -25.98 -1.07
C GLY A 56 -22.70 -26.34 -1.49
N ARG A 57 -23.57 -25.31 -1.55
CA ARG A 57 -24.96 -25.44 -1.99
C ARG A 57 -25.38 -24.27 -2.87
N LEU A 58 -26.34 -24.51 -3.75
CA LEU A 58 -27.08 -23.46 -4.44
C LEU A 58 -28.19 -22.98 -3.49
N PHE A 59 -28.13 -21.73 -3.07
CA PHE A 59 -29.13 -21.18 -2.15
C PHE A 59 -30.14 -20.27 -2.85
N ASN A 60 -29.78 -19.64 -3.98
CA ASN A 60 -30.70 -18.79 -4.73
C ASN A 60 -30.43 -18.85 -6.24
N THR A 61 -31.48 -18.68 -7.03
CA THR A 61 -31.47 -18.43 -8.47
C THR A 61 -32.11 -17.08 -8.73
N ALA A 62 -31.31 -16.01 -8.70
CA ALA A 62 -31.79 -14.65 -8.94
C ALA A 62 -31.71 -14.34 -10.45
N GLY A 63 -32.85 -14.37 -11.14
CA GLY A 63 -32.92 -14.06 -12.57
C GLY A 63 -32.19 -15.09 -13.45
N ASP A 64 -31.20 -14.65 -14.21
CA ASP A 64 -30.35 -15.45 -15.10
C ASP A 64 -29.04 -15.94 -14.45
N GLY A 65 -28.84 -15.63 -13.16
CA GLY A 65 -27.66 -16.00 -12.39
C GLY A 65 -27.88 -17.05 -11.31
N PHE A 66 -26.79 -17.67 -10.87
CA PHE A 66 -26.75 -18.67 -9.80
C PHE A 66 -25.97 -18.15 -8.59
N MET A 67 -26.52 -18.33 -7.40
CA MET A 67 -25.88 -17.92 -6.14
C MET A 67 -25.57 -19.14 -5.27
N LEU A 68 -24.30 -19.28 -4.94
CA LEU A 68 -23.73 -20.43 -4.27
C LEU A 68 -23.10 -20.02 -2.94
N GLU A 69 -23.18 -20.91 -1.96
CA GLU A 69 -22.53 -20.78 -0.68
C GLU A 69 -21.56 -21.94 -0.44
N PHE A 70 -20.41 -21.63 0.17
CA PHE A 70 -19.45 -22.61 0.67
C PHE A 70 -19.01 -22.26 2.10
N ALA A 71 -18.68 -23.30 2.87
CA ALA A 71 -18.15 -23.16 4.23
C ALA A 71 -16.71 -22.59 4.25
N SER A 72 -15.99 -22.64 3.13
CA SER A 72 -14.64 -22.08 3.02
C SER A 72 -14.32 -21.55 1.62
N ALA A 73 -13.41 -20.58 1.54
CA ALA A 73 -12.97 -20.01 0.28
C ALA A 73 -12.19 -21.03 -0.58
N GLY A 74 -11.50 -22.00 0.05
CA GLY A 74 -10.81 -23.07 -0.66
C GLY A 74 -11.76 -24.00 -1.41
N GLN A 75 -12.88 -24.36 -0.78
CA GLN A 75 -13.95 -25.15 -1.41
C GLN A 75 -14.61 -24.38 -2.56
N ALA A 76 -14.95 -23.11 -2.32
CA ALA A 76 -15.48 -22.24 -3.36
C ALA A 76 -14.52 -22.12 -4.56
N LEU A 77 -13.22 -21.98 -4.31
CA LEU A 77 -12.21 -21.92 -5.36
C LEU A 77 -12.14 -23.20 -6.19
N GLY A 78 -12.20 -24.38 -5.54
CA GLY A 78 -12.25 -25.67 -6.22
C GLY A 78 -13.44 -25.75 -7.18
N ALA A 79 -14.62 -25.35 -6.71
CA ALA A 79 -15.83 -25.29 -7.52
C ALA A 79 -15.69 -24.32 -8.72
N ILE A 80 -15.15 -23.12 -8.49
CA ILE A 80 -14.93 -22.11 -9.53
C ILE A 80 -13.98 -22.64 -10.61
N GLN A 81 -12.86 -23.25 -10.22
CA GLN A 81 -11.88 -23.80 -11.15
C GLN A 81 -12.49 -24.93 -11.98
N GLU A 82 -13.25 -25.83 -11.35
CA GLU A 82 -13.94 -26.90 -12.06
C GLU A 82 -14.98 -26.36 -13.06
N LEU A 83 -15.75 -25.35 -12.67
CA LEU A 83 -16.76 -24.73 -13.52
C LEU A 83 -16.15 -24.08 -14.77
N LEU A 84 -15.00 -23.41 -14.61
CA LEU A 84 -14.28 -22.74 -15.69
C LEU A 84 -13.48 -23.69 -16.58
N ASP A 85 -12.78 -24.67 -16.00
CA ASP A 85 -11.88 -25.58 -16.74
C ASP A 85 -12.65 -26.70 -17.45
N LYS A 86 -13.69 -27.26 -16.84
CA LYS A 86 -14.45 -28.39 -17.39
C LYS A 86 -15.70 -27.96 -18.17
N ARG A 87 -15.68 -26.79 -18.82
CA ARG A 87 -16.82 -26.29 -19.61
C ARG A 87 -17.09 -27.19 -20.85
N PRO A 88 -18.28 -27.80 -20.97
CA PRO A 88 -18.67 -28.58 -22.14
C PRO A 88 -18.69 -27.76 -23.45
N LYS A 89 -18.46 -28.44 -24.57
CA LYS A 89 -18.56 -27.83 -25.90
C LYS A 89 -20.02 -27.51 -26.21
N GLY A 90 -20.33 -26.24 -26.47
CA GLY A 90 -21.69 -25.76 -26.77
C GLY A 90 -22.41 -25.11 -25.58
N GLU A 91 -21.84 -25.21 -24.37
CA GLU A 91 -22.30 -24.45 -23.20
C GLU A 91 -21.81 -23.00 -23.27
N PRO A 92 -22.66 -21.99 -22.96
CA PRO A 92 -22.25 -20.59 -22.96
C PRO A 92 -21.13 -20.33 -21.93
N PRO A 93 -20.26 -19.32 -22.17
CA PRO A 93 -19.32 -18.89 -21.16
C PRO A 93 -20.06 -18.25 -19.99
N ILE A 94 -19.48 -18.37 -18.79
CA ILE A 94 -20.01 -17.79 -17.57
C ILE A 94 -19.09 -16.68 -17.08
N ARG A 95 -19.64 -15.72 -16.34
CA ARG A 95 -18.91 -14.76 -15.50
C ARG A 95 -19.07 -15.20 -14.06
N VAL A 96 -18.00 -15.13 -13.28
CA VAL A 96 -18.04 -15.57 -11.89
C VAL A 96 -17.51 -14.46 -10.98
N GLY A 97 -18.19 -14.22 -9.86
CA GLY A 97 -17.80 -13.29 -8.80
C GLY A 97 -17.74 -14.02 -7.48
N ALA A 98 -16.67 -13.85 -6.68
CA ALA A 98 -16.60 -14.51 -5.38
C ALA A 98 -16.04 -13.62 -4.26
N HIS A 99 -16.63 -13.74 -3.07
CA HIS A 99 -16.28 -12.94 -1.90
C HIS A 99 -16.48 -13.74 -0.61
N VAL A 100 -15.78 -13.36 0.46
CA VAL A 100 -16.02 -13.88 1.82
C VAL A 100 -16.44 -12.74 2.71
N GLY A 101 -17.61 -12.86 3.32
CA GLY A 101 -18.15 -11.82 4.17
C GLY A 101 -19.36 -12.28 4.98
N ASP A 102 -19.85 -11.38 5.82
CA ASP A 102 -21.00 -11.64 6.68
C ASP A 102 -22.29 -11.75 5.89
N VAL A 103 -23.07 -12.78 6.20
CA VAL A 103 -24.40 -13.04 5.64
C VAL A 103 -25.41 -13.32 6.74
N ILE A 104 -26.65 -12.95 6.46
CA ILE A 104 -27.83 -13.19 7.29
C ILE A 104 -28.60 -14.33 6.62
N VAL A 105 -28.85 -15.40 7.38
CA VAL A 105 -29.69 -16.52 6.92
C VAL A 105 -31.16 -16.14 7.14
N THR A 106 -31.99 -16.29 6.11
CA THR A 106 -33.44 -16.07 6.20
C THR A 106 -34.18 -17.32 6.65
N SER A 107 -35.46 -17.19 6.98
CA SER A 107 -36.36 -18.33 7.24
C SER A 107 -36.60 -19.22 6.02
N THR A 108 -36.26 -18.76 4.81
CA THR A 108 -36.28 -19.54 3.55
C THR A 108 -34.97 -20.26 3.26
N ASP A 109 -33.99 -20.20 4.18
CA ASP A 109 -32.62 -20.72 4.01
C ASP A 109 -31.86 -20.04 2.84
N ASP A 110 -32.30 -18.82 2.48
CA ASP A 110 -31.59 -17.89 1.61
C ASP A 110 -30.54 -17.08 2.41
N LEU A 111 -29.59 -16.50 1.70
CA LEU A 111 -28.57 -15.61 2.28
C LEU A 111 -28.77 -14.20 1.75
N LEU A 112 -28.79 -13.24 2.66
CA LEU A 112 -28.85 -11.82 2.37
C LEU A 112 -27.72 -11.09 3.09
N GLY A 113 -27.31 -9.93 2.59
CA GLY A 113 -26.33 -9.09 3.27
C GLY A 113 -25.22 -8.58 2.36
N HIS A 114 -24.26 -7.89 2.97
CA HIS A 114 -23.20 -7.21 2.26
C HIS A 114 -22.36 -8.17 1.41
N GLY A 115 -22.01 -9.35 1.95
CA GLY A 115 -21.17 -10.31 1.22
C GLY A 115 -21.78 -10.85 -0.07
N VAL A 116 -23.11 -10.99 -0.11
CA VAL A 116 -23.88 -11.41 -1.29
C VAL A 116 -23.83 -10.34 -2.39
N ASN A 117 -24.00 -9.08 -2.00
CA ASN A 117 -23.95 -7.93 -2.91
C ASN A 117 -22.56 -7.77 -3.54
N VAL A 118 -21.49 -7.89 -2.74
CA VAL A 118 -20.11 -7.78 -3.25
C VAL A 118 -19.82 -8.89 -4.27
N ALA A 119 -20.20 -10.14 -3.99
CA ALA A 119 -20.01 -11.25 -4.92
C ALA A 119 -20.73 -11.03 -6.27
N ALA A 120 -21.98 -10.54 -6.24
CA ALA A 120 -22.74 -10.22 -7.44
C ALA A 120 -22.07 -9.12 -8.28
N ARG A 121 -21.56 -8.07 -7.65
CA ARG A 121 -20.88 -6.98 -8.36
C ARG A 121 -19.53 -7.41 -8.94
N LEU A 122 -18.78 -8.25 -8.24
CA LEU A 122 -17.55 -8.83 -8.78
C LEU A 122 -17.84 -9.65 -10.04
N GLN A 123 -18.97 -10.37 -10.06
CA GLN A 123 -19.41 -11.13 -11.24
C GLN A 123 -19.71 -10.19 -12.42
N GLU A 124 -20.37 -9.06 -12.21
CA GLU A 124 -20.68 -8.09 -13.28
C GLU A 124 -19.39 -7.54 -13.93
N LEU A 125 -18.34 -7.39 -13.13
CA LEU A 125 -17.03 -6.88 -13.54
C LEU A 125 -16.11 -7.94 -14.16
N ALA A 126 -16.49 -9.22 -14.14
CA ALA A 126 -15.69 -10.32 -14.67
C ALA A 126 -15.74 -10.39 -16.21
N GLU A 127 -14.63 -10.75 -16.83
CA GLU A 127 -14.58 -11.03 -18.27
C GLU A 127 -15.30 -12.36 -18.58
N PRO A 128 -15.88 -12.54 -19.78
CA PRO A 128 -16.47 -13.80 -20.18
C PRO A 128 -15.53 -15.01 -20.02
N GLY A 129 -15.95 -15.99 -19.24
CA GLY A 129 -15.18 -17.20 -18.96
C GLY A 129 -14.09 -17.03 -17.89
N THR A 130 -14.11 -15.96 -17.11
CA THR A 130 -13.21 -15.73 -15.99
C THR A 130 -13.99 -15.60 -14.68
N ALA A 131 -13.29 -15.78 -13.56
CA ALA A 131 -13.81 -15.37 -12.26
C ALA A 131 -13.10 -14.12 -11.76
N LEU A 132 -13.81 -13.24 -11.08
CA LEU A 132 -13.25 -12.12 -10.35
C LEU A 132 -13.55 -12.32 -8.87
N VAL A 133 -12.52 -12.28 -8.03
CA VAL A 133 -12.66 -12.52 -6.59
C VAL A 133 -12.09 -11.38 -5.77
N SER A 134 -12.59 -11.21 -4.54
CA SER A 134 -12.08 -10.20 -3.62
C SER A 134 -10.75 -10.59 -2.97
N SER A 135 -10.09 -9.63 -2.33
CA SER A 135 -8.92 -9.83 -1.47
C SER A 135 -9.18 -10.81 -0.33
N GLU A 136 -10.33 -10.70 0.33
CA GLU A 136 -10.74 -11.55 1.46
C GLU A 136 -10.88 -13.00 1.00
N PHE A 137 -11.52 -13.21 -0.15
CA PHE A 137 -11.66 -14.53 -0.76
C PHE A 137 -10.30 -15.16 -1.09
N ARG A 138 -9.39 -14.40 -1.71
CA ARG A 138 -8.03 -14.87 -2.00
C ARG A 138 -7.26 -15.21 -0.72
N SER A 139 -7.33 -14.34 0.29
CA SER A 139 -6.62 -14.49 1.57
C SER A 139 -7.07 -15.74 2.34
N MET A 140 -8.34 -16.12 2.23
CA MET A 140 -8.90 -17.28 2.91
C MET A 140 -8.75 -18.59 2.11
N ALA A 141 -8.41 -18.53 0.82
CA ALA A 141 -8.17 -19.70 -0.04
C ALA A 141 -6.71 -20.23 0.03
N ARG A 142 -6.10 -20.23 1.22
CA ARG A 142 -4.65 -20.39 1.48
C ARG A 142 -3.99 -21.67 0.94
N ASN A 143 -4.75 -22.75 0.75
CA ASN A 143 -4.21 -24.05 0.35
C ASN A 143 -4.16 -24.26 -1.18
N SER A 144 -4.49 -23.24 -1.98
CA SER A 144 -4.48 -23.36 -3.44
C SER A 144 -3.27 -22.71 -4.09
N PRO A 145 -2.81 -23.24 -5.25
CA PRO A 145 -1.64 -22.69 -5.92
C PRO A 145 -1.84 -21.20 -6.22
N GLN A 146 -0.95 -20.34 -5.70
CA GLN A 146 -1.00 -18.89 -5.90
C GLN A 146 -1.00 -18.47 -7.38
N SER A 147 -0.58 -19.36 -8.28
CA SER A 147 -0.63 -19.21 -9.75
C SER A 147 -2.05 -19.25 -10.36
N ALA A 148 -3.08 -19.48 -9.54
CA ALA A 148 -4.48 -19.43 -9.95
C ALA A 148 -5.03 -17.99 -10.05
N PHE A 149 -4.40 -17.02 -9.39
CA PHE A 149 -4.92 -15.65 -9.25
C PHE A 149 -4.03 -14.63 -9.97
N GLN A 150 -4.62 -13.83 -10.84
CA GLN A 150 -3.97 -12.71 -11.51
C GLN A 150 -4.58 -11.40 -11.00
N SER A 151 -3.78 -10.51 -10.42
CA SER A 151 -4.27 -9.20 -9.95
C SER A 151 -4.84 -8.37 -11.11
N LYS A 152 -6.01 -7.76 -10.91
CA LYS A 152 -6.66 -6.84 -11.86
C LYS A 152 -6.75 -5.40 -11.35
N GLY A 153 -6.15 -5.12 -10.19
CA GLY A 153 -6.23 -3.82 -9.53
C GLY A 153 -7.56 -3.62 -8.77
N GLN A 154 -7.73 -2.41 -8.24
CA GLN A 154 -8.96 -1.99 -7.58
C GLN A 154 -10.02 -1.66 -8.63
N LYS A 155 -11.21 -2.22 -8.50
CA LYS A 155 -12.37 -1.80 -9.29
C LYS A 155 -13.37 -1.06 -8.38
N PRO A 156 -13.88 0.11 -8.81
CA PRO A 156 -14.98 0.74 -8.09
C PRO A 156 -16.20 -0.19 -8.16
N LEU A 157 -16.85 -0.40 -7.02
CA LEU A 157 -18.18 -1.00 -6.96
C LEU A 157 -19.15 0.15 -6.80
N ASP A 158 -20.02 0.40 -7.78
CA ASP A 158 -20.95 1.52 -7.71
C ASP A 158 -21.82 1.41 -6.43
N ASN A 159 -21.94 2.54 -5.71
CA ASN A 159 -22.72 2.72 -4.46
C ASN A 159 -22.21 2.06 -3.18
N ILE A 160 -20.91 1.75 -3.07
CA ILE A 160 -20.24 1.50 -1.79
C ILE A 160 -18.91 2.26 -1.81
N ASP A 161 -18.60 3.04 -0.76
CA ASP A 161 -17.34 3.79 -0.58
C ASP A 161 -16.07 2.90 -0.45
N GLN A 162 -16.16 1.60 -0.76
CA GLN A 162 -15.07 0.64 -0.65
C GLN A 162 -14.57 0.22 -2.04
N ARG A 163 -13.30 0.52 -2.31
CA ARG A 163 -12.55 -0.05 -3.43
C ARG A 163 -12.13 -1.47 -3.07
N VAL A 164 -12.74 -2.46 -3.71
CA VAL A 164 -12.37 -3.87 -3.50
C VAL A 164 -11.25 -4.23 -4.47
N GLN A 165 -10.13 -4.72 -3.94
CA GLN A 165 -9.04 -5.27 -4.75
C GLN A 165 -9.51 -6.58 -5.38
N THR A 166 -9.35 -6.69 -6.70
CA THR A 166 -9.90 -7.83 -7.45
C THR A 166 -8.83 -8.71 -8.07
N PHE A 167 -9.06 -10.02 -8.05
CA PHE A 167 -8.17 -11.03 -8.62
C PHE A 167 -8.93 -11.86 -9.67
N GLU A 168 -8.36 -11.98 -10.86
CA GLU A 168 -8.92 -12.80 -11.94
C GLU A 168 -8.42 -14.25 -11.83
N ILE A 169 -9.36 -15.20 -11.88
CA ILE A 169 -9.08 -16.62 -12.08
C ILE A 169 -9.38 -16.96 -13.54
N LEU A 170 -8.34 -17.42 -14.25
CA LEU A 170 -8.43 -17.81 -15.65
C LEU A 170 -8.56 -19.32 -15.80
N SER A 171 -9.37 -19.74 -16.78
CA SER A 171 -9.36 -21.13 -17.25
C SER A 171 -8.02 -21.49 -17.89
N LYS A 172 -7.63 -22.77 -17.82
CA LYS A 172 -6.41 -23.30 -18.50
C LYS A 172 -6.36 -22.94 -19.98
N ARG A 173 -7.53 -22.96 -20.66
CA ARG A 173 -7.67 -22.61 -22.07
C ARG A 173 -7.34 -21.14 -22.36
N GLN A 174 -7.75 -20.22 -21.49
CA GLN A 174 -7.41 -18.80 -21.62
C GLN A 174 -5.94 -18.51 -21.32
N LYS A 175 -5.34 -19.22 -20.34
CA LYS A 175 -3.89 -19.14 -20.08
C LYS A 175 -3.08 -19.49 -21.33
N PHE A 176 -3.46 -20.55 -22.05
CA PHE A 176 -2.82 -20.95 -23.32
C PHE A 176 -2.98 -19.91 -24.44
N MET A 177 -4.20 -19.39 -24.65
CA MET A 177 -4.49 -18.38 -25.68
C MET A 177 -3.69 -17.07 -25.47
N ARG A 178 -3.54 -16.61 -24.22
CA ARG A 178 -2.78 -15.39 -23.89
C ARG A 178 -1.26 -15.59 -24.03
N SER A 179 -0.74 -16.78 -23.76
CA SER A 179 0.67 -17.12 -23.96
C SER A 179 1.09 -17.08 -25.43
N SER A 180 0.27 -17.64 -26.33
CA SER A 180 0.55 -17.68 -27.78
C SER A 180 0.57 -16.28 -28.42
N ARG A 181 -0.26 -15.33 -27.95
CA ARG A 181 -0.30 -13.95 -28.46
C ARG A 181 0.97 -13.13 -28.17
N ARG A 182 1.66 -13.37 -27.04
CA ARG A 182 2.90 -12.65 -26.66
C ARG A 182 4.09 -13.02 -27.55
N VAL A 183 4.15 -14.26 -28.03
CA VAL A 183 5.24 -14.74 -28.91
C VAL A 183 5.16 -14.09 -30.30
N GLY A 184 3.95 -13.93 -30.83
CA GLY A 184 3.76 -13.28 -32.14
C GLY A 184 4.11 -11.79 -32.17
N SER A 185 3.96 -11.07 -31.05
CA SER A 185 4.22 -9.62 -30.98
C SER A 185 5.72 -9.29 -30.95
N MET A 186 6.54 -10.13 -30.31
CA MET A 186 8.00 -9.94 -30.26
C MET A 186 8.68 -10.16 -31.62
N ALA A 187 8.18 -11.09 -32.43
CA ALA A 187 8.71 -11.35 -33.77
C ALA A 187 8.55 -10.14 -34.71
N VAL A 188 7.47 -9.37 -34.57
CA VAL A 188 7.20 -8.17 -35.38
C VAL A 188 8.11 -7.01 -34.99
N ALA A 189 8.37 -6.81 -33.69
CA ALA A 189 9.25 -5.75 -33.21
C ALA A 189 10.71 -5.93 -33.64
N ALA A 190 11.21 -7.18 -33.64
CA ALA A 190 12.56 -7.49 -34.09
C ALA A 190 12.75 -7.21 -35.60
N ALA A 191 11.71 -7.45 -36.41
CA ALA A 191 11.75 -7.17 -37.84
C ALA A 191 11.80 -5.65 -38.15
N VAL A 192 11.11 -4.82 -37.35
CA VAL A 192 11.10 -3.36 -37.53
C VAL A 192 12.46 -2.72 -37.19
N LEU A 193 13.12 -3.20 -36.14
CA LEU A 193 14.45 -2.70 -35.73
C LEU A 193 15.55 -3.05 -36.74
N ALA A 194 15.47 -4.23 -37.35
CA ALA A 194 16.42 -4.65 -38.38
C ALA A 194 16.31 -3.79 -39.66
N VAL A 195 15.10 -3.33 -40.00
CA VAL A 195 14.87 -2.44 -41.16
C VAL A 195 15.40 -1.03 -40.87
N LEU A 196 15.22 -0.51 -39.65
CA LEU A 196 15.70 0.83 -39.28
C LEU A 196 17.23 0.93 -39.24
N ALA A 197 17.93 -0.14 -38.86
CA ALA A 197 19.39 -0.18 -38.86
C ALA A 197 20.02 -0.25 -40.26
N TYR A 198 19.26 -0.72 -41.27
CA TYR A 198 19.75 -0.88 -42.64
C TYR A 198 19.74 0.43 -43.45
N PHE A 199 19.01 1.47 -43.03
CA PHE A 199 18.70 2.64 -43.86
C PHE A 199 19.34 3.99 -43.47
N SER A 200 20.33 4.07 -42.57
CA SER A 200 20.94 5.39 -42.25
C SER A 200 22.46 5.36 -41.97
N PRO A 201 23.32 5.65 -42.96
CA PRO A 201 24.77 5.81 -42.75
C PRO A 201 25.23 7.26 -42.47
N GLN A 202 24.37 8.22 -42.06
CA GLN A 202 24.75 9.66 -42.07
C GLN A 202 24.52 10.48 -40.80
N LEU A 203 24.41 9.91 -39.60
CA LEU A 203 24.30 10.72 -38.37
C LEU A 203 25.22 10.22 -37.25
N TYR A 204 26.53 10.35 -37.47
CA TYR A 204 27.52 10.41 -36.40
C TYR A 204 28.53 11.50 -36.74
N GLY A 205 28.25 12.73 -36.30
CA GLY A 205 29.13 13.87 -36.47
C GLY A 205 28.38 15.15 -36.16
N ILE A 206 29.01 16.03 -35.38
CA ILE A 206 28.54 17.36 -34.93
C ILE A 206 27.81 17.33 -33.57
N GLY A 207 28.62 17.38 -32.51
CA GLY A 207 28.18 17.65 -31.13
C GLY A 207 29.30 18.04 -30.18
N MET A 208 30.51 18.33 -30.69
CA MET A 208 31.67 18.79 -29.91
C MET A 208 32.16 20.13 -30.43
N GLU A 209 31.31 21.17 -30.38
CA GLU A 209 31.77 22.55 -30.61
C GLU A 209 30.97 23.62 -29.86
N TYR A 210 30.07 23.21 -28.95
CA TYR A 210 29.19 24.12 -28.20
C TYR A 210 29.69 24.48 -26.78
N TRP A 211 30.87 23.99 -26.39
CA TRP A 211 31.39 24.14 -25.01
C TRP A 211 32.59 25.10 -24.85
N ARG A 212 32.97 25.86 -25.89
CA ARG A 212 34.22 26.63 -25.85
C ARG A 212 34.09 28.10 -25.43
N ASN A 213 32.91 28.71 -25.45
CA ASN A 213 32.77 30.14 -25.13
C ASN A 213 31.48 30.46 -24.37
N ARG A 214 31.56 30.68 -23.06
CA ARG A 214 30.71 31.67 -22.38
C ARG A 214 31.48 32.48 -21.33
N PRO A 215 31.27 33.81 -21.25
CA PRO A 215 31.89 34.69 -20.27
C PRO A 215 31.14 34.70 -18.92
N GLN A 216 31.87 35.00 -17.85
CA GLN A 216 31.35 35.31 -16.51
C GLN A 216 30.62 36.67 -16.49
N PRO A 217 29.57 36.81 -15.66
CA PRO A 217 29.21 38.08 -15.06
C PRO A 217 29.55 38.13 -13.57
N ALA A 218 29.71 39.37 -13.13
CA ALA A 218 30.36 39.84 -11.92
C ALA A 218 29.54 39.66 -10.63
N ALA A 219 30.28 39.81 -9.53
CA ALA A 219 29.78 39.95 -8.18
C ALA A 219 28.97 41.23 -8.01
N ASP A 220 27.89 41.14 -7.22
CA ASP A 220 27.35 42.28 -6.49
C ASP A 220 27.03 41.86 -5.06
N GLN A 221 27.62 42.63 -4.14
CA GLN A 221 27.36 42.61 -2.71
C GLN A 221 26.09 43.40 -2.45
N GLN A 222 25.16 42.86 -1.64
CA GLN A 222 24.26 43.72 -0.89
C GLN A 222 23.92 43.11 0.47
N GLN A 223 24.38 43.84 1.48
CA GLN A 223 24.07 43.71 2.89
C GLN A 223 22.59 44.03 3.13
N ALA A 224 21.92 43.25 3.96
CA ALA A 224 20.73 43.69 4.66
C ALA A 224 20.72 43.11 6.08
N GLN A 225 20.43 44.00 7.01
CA GLN A 225 20.72 43.91 8.43
C GLN A 225 19.68 43.08 9.21
N VAL A 226 20.16 42.59 10.34
CA VAL A 226 19.48 41.89 11.42
C VAL A 226 18.40 42.76 12.07
N GLN A 227 17.25 42.18 12.40
CA GLN A 227 16.47 42.60 13.56
C GLN A 227 15.92 41.38 14.31
N GLN A 228 16.50 41.17 15.49
CA GLN A 228 16.07 40.26 16.54
C GLN A 228 14.80 40.79 17.20
N ALA A 229 13.85 39.89 17.51
CA ALA A 229 12.91 40.09 18.60
C ALA A 229 12.95 38.85 19.49
N ALA A 230 13.30 39.10 20.75
CA ALA A 230 13.52 38.12 21.80
C ALA A 230 12.22 37.51 22.34
N ALA A 231 12.34 36.27 22.77
CA ALA A 231 11.34 35.49 23.49
C ALA A 231 11.18 35.96 24.95
N THR A 232 10.07 35.58 25.60
CA THR A 232 10.08 34.99 26.95
C THR A 232 8.72 34.31 27.28
N PRO A 233 8.70 33.36 28.24
CA PRO A 233 7.83 32.18 28.27
C PRO A 233 6.74 32.23 29.36
N VAL A 234 5.74 31.35 29.33
CA VAL A 234 4.93 30.98 30.50
C VAL A 234 4.52 29.49 30.45
N GLU A 235 4.54 28.89 31.63
CA GLU A 235 4.47 27.48 32.04
C GLU A 235 3.14 26.73 31.86
N THR A 236 3.28 25.40 31.83
CA THR A 236 2.30 24.32 31.90
C THR A 236 1.63 24.17 33.28
N PRO A 237 0.41 23.60 33.34
CA PRO A 237 0.14 22.56 34.32
C PRO A 237 -0.55 21.31 33.74
N ALA A 238 -0.48 20.25 34.55
CA ALA A 238 -0.55 18.84 34.21
C ALA A 238 -1.93 18.23 33.87
N SER A 239 -1.84 17.08 33.21
CA SER A 239 -2.88 16.14 32.74
C SER A 239 -3.75 15.51 33.83
N PRO A 240 -4.97 15.08 33.48
CA PRO A 240 -5.60 13.87 33.99
C PRO A 240 -5.62 12.75 32.93
N ALA A 241 -5.49 11.51 33.39
CA ALA A 241 -5.40 10.29 32.60
C ALA A 241 -6.55 10.09 31.60
N GLU A 242 -6.22 9.81 30.33
CA GLU A 242 -7.19 9.61 29.26
C GLU A 242 -7.54 8.13 29.01
N ASP A 243 -8.80 7.96 28.63
CA ASP A 243 -9.50 6.74 28.27
C ASP A 243 -8.79 5.95 27.15
N THR A 244 -8.28 4.75 27.46
CA THR A 244 -7.45 3.94 26.55
C THR A 244 -8.15 3.44 25.27
N SER A 245 -9.47 3.66 25.10
CA SER A 245 -10.18 3.24 23.88
C SER A 245 -9.99 4.18 22.69
N SER A 246 -9.68 5.46 22.91
CA SER A 246 -9.47 6.44 21.81
C SER A 246 -8.14 6.23 21.08
N GLN A 247 -7.13 5.69 21.78
CA GLN A 247 -5.76 5.47 21.29
C GLN A 247 -5.62 4.42 20.17
N ARG A 248 -6.73 3.80 19.74
CA ARG A 248 -6.74 2.82 18.63
C ARG A 248 -7.52 3.27 17.40
N VAL A 249 -8.10 4.48 17.41
CA VAL A 249 -8.85 4.98 16.26
C VAL A 249 -7.87 5.56 15.23
N PRO A 250 -7.88 5.11 13.96
CA PRO A 250 -7.05 5.68 12.92
C PRO A 250 -7.23 7.21 12.81
N GLY A 251 -6.11 7.94 12.69
CA GLY A 251 -6.08 9.40 12.68
C GLY A 251 -6.07 10.05 14.08
N TYR A 252 -6.27 9.28 15.15
CA TYR A 252 -6.09 9.78 16.52
C TYR A 252 -4.65 10.22 16.73
N THR A 253 -4.46 11.39 17.34
CA THR A 253 -3.14 11.94 17.67
C THR A 253 -2.95 12.00 19.17
N PHE A 254 -1.77 11.61 19.66
CA PHE A 254 -1.45 11.59 21.09
C PHE A 254 0.04 11.81 21.36
N SER A 255 0.41 12.08 22.60
CA SER A 255 1.78 12.04 23.09
C SER A 255 1.79 11.34 24.46
N ASP A 256 2.71 10.40 24.67
CA ASP A 256 2.74 9.55 25.87
C ASP A 256 3.40 10.22 27.09
N CYS A 257 4.12 11.34 26.90
CA CYS A 257 4.77 12.07 27.97
C CYS A 257 4.98 13.55 27.61
N ASN A 258 5.25 14.40 28.61
CA ASN A 258 5.62 15.79 28.33
C ASN A 258 6.96 15.85 27.56
N GLY A 259 6.95 16.38 26.34
CA GLY A 259 8.11 16.44 25.46
C GLY A 259 8.35 15.17 24.62
N CYS A 260 7.49 14.14 24.73
CA CYS A 260 7.48 13.01 23.80
C CYS A 260 6.99 13.45 22.41
N PRO A 261 7.40 12.76 21.33
CA PRO A 261 6.88 13.02 19.98
C PRO A 261 5.36 12.87 19.89
N ASP A 262 4.72 13.76 19.14
CA ASP A 262 3.32 13.61 18.72
C ASP A 262 3.22 12.41 17.78
N MET A 263 2.31 11.50 18.09
CA MET A 263 2.08 10.25 17.37
C MET A 263 0.72 10.28 16.72
N THR A 264 0.62 9.80 15.48
CA THR A 264 -0.67 9.56 14.81
C THR A 264 -0.90 8.05 14.71
N VAL A 265 -2.13 7.58 14.97
CA VAL A 265 -2.53 6.17 14.82
C VAL A 265 -2.85 5.88 13.34
N LEU A 266 -2.26 4.81 12.80
CA LEU A 266 -2.47 4.33 11.45
C LEU A 266 -3.21 2.99 11.51
N ALA A 267 -4.22 2.84 10.65
CA ALA A 267 -5.05 1.63 10.60
C ALA A 267 -4.29 0.37 10.17
N GLY A 268 -3.12 0.53 9.53
CA GLY A 268 -2.51 -0.55 8.77
C GLY A 268 -3.39 -0.97 7.58
N GLY A 269 -3.05 -2.09 6.96
CA GLY A 269 -3.74 -2.65 5.81
C GLY A 269 -2.79 -3.11 4.72
N LEU A 270 -3.36 -3.50 3.59
CA LEU A 270 -2.60 -3.92 2.41
C LEU A 270 -2.24 -2.70 1.56
N PHE A 271 -1.00 -2.65 1.09
CA PHE A 271 -0.56 -1.69 0.10
C PHE A 271 0.47 -2.31 -0.85
N VAL A 272 0.68 -1.68 -2.00
CA VAL A 272 1.74 -2.07 -2.95
C VAL A 272 3.01 -1.31 -2.59
N MET A 273 4.02 -2.03 -2.12
CA MET A 273 5.36 -1.52 -1.83
C MET A 273 6.24 -1.59 -3.09
N GLY A 274 7.08 -0.58 -3.29
CA GLY A 274 7.97 -0.42 -4.43
C GLY A 274 7.36 0.39 -5.59
N SER A 275 8.16 0.64 -6.63
CA SER A 275 7.78 1.47 -7.79
C SER A 275 7.59 0.63 -9.06
N PRO A 276 6.63 1.00 -9.94
CA PRO A 276 6.45 0.33 -11.21
C PRO A 276 7.67 0.60 -12.12
N ASP A 277 7.98 -0.35 -13.01
CA ASP A 277 9.19 -0.31 -13.84
C ASP A 277 9.33 0.96 -14.70
N ASN A 278 8.21 1.63 -14.99
CA ASN A 278 8.15 2.87 -15.79
C ASN A 278 8.04 4.16 -14.96
N GLU A 279 8.14 4.11 -13.63
CA GLU A 279 8.10 5.32 -12.80
C GLU A 279 9.35 6.20 -13.05
N PRO A 280 9.19 7.48 -13.41
CA PRO A 280 10.33 8.36 -13.64
C PRO A 280 11.21 8.50 -12.39
N GLY A 281 12.52 8.29 -12.57
CA GLY A 281 13.50 8.41 -11.49
C GLY A 281 13.60 7.18 -10.57
N ARG A 282 12.93 6.07 -10.91
CA ARG A 282 13.04 4.78 -10.23
C ARG A 282 14.47 4.27 -10.13
N GLY A 283 14.88 3.92 -8.91
CA GLY A 283 16.07 3.15 -8.58
C GLY A 283 15.93 1.66 -8.89
N ARG A 284 17.07 0.97 -9.01
CA ARG A 284 17.12 -0.46 -9.39
C ARG A 284 16.63 -1.41 -8.29
N ASP A 285 16.62 -0.94 -7.05
CA ASP A 285 16.36 -1.69 -5.82
C ASP A 285 14.96 -1.45 -5.25
N GLU A 286 14.11 -0.75 -5.99
CA GLU A 286 12.74 -0.40 -5.60
C GLU A 286 11.69 -1.44 -6.00
N GLY A 287 12.13 -2.62 -6.43
CA GLY A 287 11.25 -3.68 -6.89
C GLY A 287 11.72 -5.08 -6.45
N PRO A 288 10.98 -6.12 -6.84
CA PRO A 288 9.71 -6.05 -7.56
C PRO A 288 8.60 -5.41 -6.71
N GLN A 289 7.59 -4.81 -7.36
CA GLN A 289 6.41 -4.35 -6.65
C GLN A 289 5.70 -5.54 -6.01
N ARG A 290 5.28 -5.36 -4.75
CA ARG A 290 4.76 -6.44 -3.92
C ARG A 290 3.68 -5.92 -2.99
N GLU A 291 2.67 -6.76 -2.76
CA GLU A 291 1.62 -6.47 -1.79
C GLU A 291 2.16 -6.79 -0.39
N VAL A 292 2.11 -5.80 0.51
CA VAL A 292 2.56 -5.90 1.89
C VAL A 292 1.41 -5.54 2.82
N SER A 293 1.20 -6.36 3.84
CA SER A 293 0.24 -6.14 4.92
C SER A 293 0.94 -5.46 6.07
N VAL A 294 0.49 -4.28 6.47
CA VAL A 294 1.00 -3.56 7.65
C VAL A 294 -0.03 -3.68 8.76
N ALA A 295 0.40 -4.08 9.96
CA ALA A 295 -0.48 -4.09 11.13
C ALA A 295 -0.81 -2.65 11.58
N PRO A 296 -1.90 -2.39 12.32
CA PRO A 296 -2.12 -1.10 12.94
C PRO A 296 -0.95 -0.71 13.86
N PHE A 297 -0.53 0.54 13.78
CA PHE A 297 0.60 1.08 14.55
C PHE A 297 0.46 2.60 14.67
N ALA A 298 1.26 3.24 15.51
CA ALA A 298 1.36 4.70 15.53
C ALA A 298 2.72 5.15 14.97
N MET A 299 2.75 6.29 14.27
CA MET A 299 3.97 6.89 13.74
C MET A 299 4.08 8.34 14.18
N GLY A 300 5.31 8.79 14.44
CA GLY A 300 5.63 10.18 14.72
C GLY A 300 5.10 11.07 13.61
N LYS A 301 4.30 12.06 13.99
CA LYS A 301 3.68 13.04 13.10
C LYS A 301 4.75 13.80 12.29
N TYR A 302 5.89 14.01 12.92
CA TYR A 302 7.07 14.71 12.43
C TYR A 302 8.33 13.85 12.59
N GLU A 303 9.44 14.22 11.95
CA GLU A 303 10.75 13.73 12.35
C GLU A 303 11.06 14.12 13.80
N VAL A 304 11.95 13.37 14.46
CA VAL A 304 12.42 13.73 15.80
C VAL A 304 13.16 15.08 15.71
N THR A 305 12.78 16.03 16.57
CA THR A 305 13.34 17.39 16.54
C THR A 305 14.61 17.51 17.38
N PHE A 306 15.38 18.57 17.16
CA PHE A 306 16.49 18.90 18.05
C PHE A 306 16.03 19.17 19.48
N SER A 307 14.86 19.79 19.71
CA SER A 307 14.30 19.96 21.07
C SER A 307 14.10 18.62 21.77
N GLN A 308 13.56 17.62 21.07
CA GLN A 308 13.35 16.27 21.61
C GLN A 308 14.68 15.54 21.85
N TRP A 309 15.64 15.69 20.94
CA TRP A 309 16.99 15.15 21.12
C TRP A 309 17.72 15.79 22.31
N ASP A 310 17.58 17.10 22.50
CA ASP A 310 18.19 17.83 23.61
C ASP A 310 17.59 17.42 24.95
N ALA A 311 16.29 17.13 25.00
CA ALA A 311 15.66 16.53 26.18
C ALA A 311 16.25 15.14 26.50
N CYS A 312 16.53 14.33 25.48
CA CYS A 312 17.21 13.05 25.64
C CYS A 312 18.61 13.22 26.24
N LEU A 313 19.39 14.18 25.75
CA LEU A 313 20.72 14.48 26.30
C LEU A 313 20.65 14.98 27.75
N ALA A 314 19.72 15.89 28.05
CA ALA A 314 19.52 16.40 29.40
C ALA A 314 19.10 15.28 30.38
N GLY A 315 18.36 14.28 29.90
CA GLY A 315 18.00 13.08 30.65
C GLY A 315 19.09 12.00 30.72
N GLY A 316 20.32 12.29 30.26
CA GLY A 316 21.44 11.33 30.25
C GLY A 316 21.35 10.23 29.19
N GLY A 317 20.43 10.36 28.22
CA GLY A 317 20.24 9.44 27.11
C GLY A 317 21.10 9.79 25.88
N CYS A 318 20.74 9.20 24.73
CA CYS A 318 21.34 9.51 23.42
C CYS A 318 22.88 9.36 23.37
N ASN A 319 23.41 8.49 24.24
CA ASN A 319 24.84 8.26 24.43
C ASN A 319 25.66 9.55 24.70
N GLY A 320 25.01 10.61 25.17
CA GLY A 320 25.63 11.93 25.35
C GLY A 320 26.08 12.60 24.04
N TYR A 321 25.64 12.12 22.87
CA TYR A 321 26.05 12.68 21.59
C TYR A 321 25.17 13.87 21.17
N SER A 322 25.77 15.06 21.03
CA SER A 322 25.11 16.23 20.49
C SER A 322 25.54 16.50 19.04
N PRO A 323 24.68 16.18 18.04
CA PRO A 323 25.00 16.48 16.65
C PRO A 323 25.00 18.00 16.40
N PRO A 324 25.91 18.50 15.54
CA PRO A 324 25.95 19.92 15.20
C PRO A 324 24.69 20.33 14.42
N ASP A 325 24.21 21.54 14.65
CA ASP A 325 23.05 22.11 13.95
C ASP A 325 23.40 22.75 12.59
N SER A 326 24.66 22.63 12.16
CA SER A 326 25.21 23.25 10.95
C SER A 326 25.05 24.78 10.86
N GLY A 327 24.80 25.44 12.00
CA GLY A 327 24.49 26.88 12.05
C GLY A 327 23.09 27.25 11.58
N TRP A 328 22.19 26.29 11.39
CA TRP A 328 20.78 26.54 10.97
C TRP A 328 19.84 26.78 12.15
N GLY A 329 20.33 26.53 13.36
CA GLY A 329 19.55 26.50 14.59
C GLY A 329 19.03 25.10 14.92
N ARG A 330 18.74 24.92 16.21
CA ARG A 330 18.13 23.72 16.80
C ARG A 330 16.60 23.89 16.89
N GLY A 331 15.98 23.47 17.99
CA GLY A 331 14.55 23.64 18.23
C GLY A 331 13.72 22.61 17.44
N ASP A 332 12.66 23.08 16.78
CA ASP A 332 11.72 22.24 16.04
C ASP A 332 12.22 21.78 14.66
N ARG A 333 13.49 22.04 14.35
CA ARG A 333 14.13 21.44 13.16
C ARG A 333 14.40 19.95 13.41
N PRO A 334 14.35 19.12 12.36
CA PRO A 334 14.67 17.71 12.50
C PRO A 334 16.11 17.55 12.97
N VAL A 335 16.34 16.69 13.97
CA VAL A 335 17.70 16.29 14.33
C VAL A 335 18.30 15.51 13.17
N THR A 336 19.46 15.93 12.69
CA THR A 336 20.17 15.25 11.59
C THR A 336 21.64 15.09 11.92
N GLY A 337 22.35 14.27 11.14
CA GLY A 337 23.73 13.92 11.47
C GLY A 337 23.81 12.91 12.63
N VAL A 338 22.76 12.11 12.81
CA VAL A 338 22.70 11.01 13.78
C VAL A 338 22.80 9.68 13.05
N SER A 339 23.46 8.71 13.68
CA SER A 339 23.56 7.35 13.15
C SER A 339 22.31 6.55 13.47
N TRP A 340 22.19 5.36 12.87
CA TRP A 340 21.12 4.43 13.24
C TRP A 340 21.28 3.98 14.69
N ASP A 341 22.52 3.74 15.15
CA ASP A 341 22.81 3.37 16.54
C ASP A 341 22.43 4.50 17.53
N ASP A 342 22.67 5.76 17.14
CA ASP A 342 22.26 6.93 17.92
C ASP A 342 20.72 7.01 18.00
N ALA A 343 20.02 6.76 16.90
CA ALA A 343 18.56 6.73 16.86
C ALA A 343 17.99 5.62 17.77
N GLN A 344 18.60 4.44 17.82
CA GLN A 344 18.20 3.39 18.76
C GLN A 344 18.47 3.78 20.23
N ALA A 345 19.53 4.52 20.51
CA ALA A 345 19.78 5.05 21.86
C ALA A 345 18.71 6.06 22.28
N TYR A 346 18.25 6.90 21.36
CA TYR A 346 17.10 7.78 21.60
C TYR A 346 15.82 6.98 21.85
N VAL A 347 15.52 5.98 21.02
CA VAL A 347 14.34 5.10 21.18
C VAL A 347 14.33 4.43 22.56
N ASN A 348 15.48 3.90 23.00
CA ASN A 348 15.60 3.26 24.31
C ASN A 348 15.32 4.25 25.45
N TRP A 349 15.85 5.47 25.36
CA TRP A 349 15.57 6.53 26.32
C TRP A 349 14.09 6.93 26.31
N LEU A 350 13.49 7.09 25.13
CA LEU A 350 12.09 7.46 24.96
C LEU A 350 11.17 6.41 25.60
N ASN A 351 11.46 5.12 25.42
CA ASN A 351 10.71 4.04 26.06
C ASN A 351 10.76 4.11 27.59
N ALA A 352 11.90 4.50 28.17
CA ALA A 352 12.00 4.71 29.61
C ALA A 352 11.17 5.92 30.08
N GLN A 353 11.16 7.02 29.32
CA GLN A 353 10.37 8.22 29.65
C GLN A 353 8.87 8.00 29.52
N ALA A 354 8.44 7.25 28.51
CA ALA A 354 7.04 6.96 28.25
C ALA A 354 6.50 5.76 29.06
N GLY A 355 7.15 5.39 30.16
CA GLY A 355 6.63 4.37 31.08
C GLY A 355 6.70 2.92 30.55
N GLY A 356 7.68 2.61 29.69
CA GLY A 356 7.90 1.26 29.18
C GLY A 356 7.07 0.90 27.94
N THR A 357 6.62 1.90 27.18
CA THR A 357 5.98 1.71 25.87
C THR A 357 6.93 1.05 24.85
N GLN A 358 6.40 0.70 23.68
CA GLN A 358 7.16 0.05 22.60
C GLN A 358 7.39 0.99 21.41
N TYR A 359 8.06 2.11 21.65
CA TYR A 359 8.66 2.90 20.57
C TYR A 359 9.81 2.15 19.92
N ARG A 360 9.99 2.39 18.62
CA ARG A 360 11.01 1.81 17.75
C ARG A 360 11.19 2.67 16.50
N LEU A 361 12.18 2.37 15.67
CA LEU A 361 12.15 2.85 14.30
C LEU A 361 11.03 2.13 13.52
N PRO A 362 10.39 2.79 12.55
CA PRO A 362 9.47 2.11 11.65
C PRO A 362 10.21 1.08 10.81
N SER A 363 9.52 0.02 10.38
CA SER A 363 10.03 -0.78 9.28
C SER A 363 10.00 0.04 7.98
N GLU A 364 10.78 -0.38 6.98
CA GLU A 364 10.77 0.24 5.66
C GLU A 364 9.37 0.16 5.02
N ALA A 365 8.67 -0.95 5.26
CA ALA A 365 7.30 -1.17 4.79
C ALA A 365 6.31 -0.23 5.47
N GLU A 366 6.39 -0.07 6.79
CA GLU A 366 5.58 0.89 7.54
C GLU A 366 5.83 2.33 7.09
N TRP A 367 7.10 2.68 6.87
CA TRP A 367 7.47 4.00 6.39
C TRP A 367 6.90 4.28 4.99
N GLU A 368 7.02 3.34 4.04
CA GLU A 368 6.46 3.55 2.69
C GLU A 368 4.93 3.58 2.71
N TYR A 369 4.28 2.73 3.50
CA TYR A 369 2.83 2.77 3.71
C TYR A 369 2.38 4.14 4.23
N ALA A 370 3.08 4.63 5.25
CA ALA A 370 2.84 5.92 5.86
C ALA A 370 3.08 7.08 4.89
N ALA A 371 4.16 7.04 4.11
CA ALA A 371 4.49 8.06 3.13
C ALA A 371 3.44 8.13 2.00
N ARG A 372 2.97 6.98 1.52
CA ARG A 372 1.95 6.89 0.46
C ARG A 372 0.59 7.39 0.91
N ALA A 373 0.20 7.11 2.16
CA ALA A 373 -1.11 7.49 2.71
C ALA A 373 -2.30 7.17 1.77
N GLY A 374 -2.27 5.99 1.16
CA GLY A 374 -3.29 5.52 0.22
C GLY A 374 -3.09 5.93 -1.24
N GLN A 375 -2.09 6.76 -1.56
CA GLN A 375 -1.77 7.14 -2.94
C GLN A 375 -0.95 6.07 -3.67
N ALA A 376 -1.24 5.93 -4.96
CA ALA A 376 -0.53 5.01 -5.85
C ALA A 376 0.60 5.69 -6.64
N GLU A 377 0.61 7.02 -6.71
CA GLU A 377 1.68 7.75 -7.40
C GLU A 377 2.99 7.81 -6.60
N ALA A 378 3.97 8.50 -7.18
CA ALA A 378 5.33 8.63 -6.64
C ALA A 378 5.39 9.43 -5.32
N TYR A 379 4.41 10.31 -5.06
CA TYR A 379 4.32 11.13 -3.85
C TYR A 379 2.89 11.17 -3.31
N ALA A 380 2.72 11.54 -2.04
CA ALA A 380 1.43 11.68 -1.37
C ALA A 380 0.50 12.75 -1.96
N PHE A 381 1.04 13.66 -2.76
CA PHE A 381 0.30 14.72 -3.47
C PHE A 381 0.23 14.46 -5.00
N GLY A 382 0.60 13.26 -5.45
CA GLY A 382 0.46 12.81 -6.83
C GLY A 382 1.79 12.52 -7.53
N ALA A 383 1.87 12.75 -8.83
CA ALA A 383 3.01 12.32 -9.66
C ALA A 383 4.25 13.23 -9.60
N ARG A 384 4.17 14.42 -9.01
CA ARG A 384 5.26 15.41 -8.95
C ARG A 384 5.26 16.13 -7.62
N VAL A 385 6.44 16.54 -7.16
CA VAL A 385 6.64 17.37 -5.96
C VAL A 385 7.08 18.78 -6.31
N THR A 386 6.56 19.75 -5.58
CA THR A 386 6.94 21.16 -5.65
C THR A 386 7.48 21.67 -4.31
N GLN A 387 8.24 22.76 -4.32
CA GLN A 387 8.82 23.34 -3.09
C GLN A 387 7.77 24.01 -2.19
N THR A 388 6.50 24.10 -2.63
CA THR A 388 5.38 24.48 -1.77
C THR A 388 4.85 23.30 -0.96
N GLU A 389 5.10 22.07 -1.40
CA GLU A 389 4.64 20.82 -0.76
C GLU A 389 5.73 20.15 0.08
N ALA A 390 7.01 20.44 -0.20
CA ALA A 390 8.13 19.83 0.49
C ALA A 390 9.40 20.70 0.50
N THR A 391 10.25 20.47 1.49
CA THR A 391 11.57 21.09 1.60
C THR A 391 12.62 20.25 0.86
N PHE A 392 13.06 20.70 -0.31
CA PHE A 392 14.15 20.07 -1.08
C PHE A 392 14.81 21.07 -2.04
N ARG A 393 16.02 20.77 -2.53
CA ARG A 393 16.86 21.70 -3.33
C ARG A 393 17.06 23.07 -2.66
N VAL A 394 17.14 23.08 -1.34
CA VAL A 394 17.42 24.27 -0.52
C VAL A 394 18.72 24.07 0.27
N ARG A 395 19.14 25.10 1.02
CA ARG A 395 20.44 25.09 1.73
C ARG A 395 20.39 24.53 3.15
N GLN A 396 19.20 24.39 3.71
CA GLN A 396 18.98 24.00 5.10
C GLN A 396 17.63 23.29 5.22
N THR A 397 17.45 22.54 6.30
CA THR A 397 16.14 22.02 6.71
C THR A 397 15.14 23.17 6.96
N THR A 398 13.91 22.84 7.27
CA THR A 398 12.91 23.74 7.86
C THR A 398 12.46 23.17 9.21
N PRO A 399 11.85 23.97 10.10
CA PRO A 399 11.11 23.40 11.21
C PRO A 399 10.11 22.35 10.71
N VAL A 400 9.95 21.26 11.45
CA VAL A 400 9.02 20.20 11.07
C VAL A 400 7.59 20.76 10.92
N GLY A 401 6.83 20.22 9.98
CA GLY A 401 5.47 20.67 9.69
C GLY A 401 5.38 21.98 8.92
N ALA A 402 6.45 22.43 8.25
CA ALA A 402 6.44 23.65 7.44
C ALA A 402 5.52 23.55 6.20
N HIS A 403 5.21 22.33 5.76
CA HIS A 403 4.33 22.05 4.63
C HIS A 403 3.09 21.25 5.07
N THR A 404 2.14 21.03 4.18
CA THR A 404 0.95 20.23 4.47
C THR A 404 1.31 18.75 4.62
N GLY A 405 0.81 18.11 5.68
CA GLY A 405 0.92 16.65 5.86
C GLY A 405 0.11 15.87 4.82
N ASN A 406 0.43 14.58 4.69
CA ASN A 406 -0.32 13.68 3.81
C ASN A 406 -1.70 13.30 4.40
N ALA A 407 -2.43 12.40 3.73
CA ALA A 407 -3.78 11.99 4.16
C ALA A 407 -3.82 11.26 5.52
N PHE A 408 -2.67 10.80 6.04
CA PHE A 408 -2.54 10.28 7.40
C PHE A 408 -2.09 11.34 8.40
N ASN A 409 -2.10 12.62 8.03
CA ASN A 409 -1.64 13.74 8.85
C ASN A 409 -0.16 13.62 9.24
N LEU A 410 0.66 12.95 8.44
CA LEU A 410 2.10 12.84 8.62
C LEU A 410 2.82 13.86 7.74
N PHE A 411 3.78 14.56 8.33
CA PHE A 411 4.46 15.70 7.73
C PHE A 411 5.86 15.30 7.28
N ASP A 412 6.36 16.02 6.27
CA ASP A 412 7.75 15.95 5.78
C ASP A 412 8.18 14.57 5.26
N MET A 413 7.24 13.65 4.99
CA MET A 413 7.53 12.31 4.41
C MET A 413 8.23 12.35 3.03
N HIS A 414 8.30 13.52 2.39
CA HIS A 414 8.87 13.75 1.07
C HIS A 414 9.89 14.89 1.07
N GLY A 415 10.86 14.91 1.99
CA GLY A 415 11.94 15.89 2.01
C GLY A 415 12.36 16.25 3.43
N ASN A 416 12.89 17.47 3.61
CA ASN A 416 13.40 18.00 4.87
C ASN A 416 14.59 17.19 5.44
N ALA A 417 14.35 16.05 6.07
CA ALA A 417 15.37 15.10 6.48
C ALA A 417 15.08 13.71 5.90
N SER A 418 16.13 13.03 5.43
CA SER A 418 16.05 11.59 5.22
C SER A 418 15.90 10.89 6.56
N GLU A 419 15.28 9.71 6.57
CA GLU A 419 14.89 9.06 7.82
C GLU A 419 15.37 7.63 7.89
N TRP A 420 16.10 7.29 8.96
CA TRP A 420 16.43 5.92 9.29
C TRP A 420 15.17 5.08 9.52
N VAL A 421 15.21 3.85 9.00
CA VAL A 421 14.24 2.79 9.31
C VAL A 421 14.96 1.60 9.94
N GLU A 422 14.21 0.67 10.52
CA GLU A 422 14.75 -0.50 11.21
C GLU A 422 15.49 -1.46 10.25
N ASP A 423 15.10 -1.51 8.99
CA ASP A 423 15.52 -2.55 8.03
C ASP A 423 17.02 -2.55 7.67
N CYS A 424 17.56 -3.76 7.56
CA CYS A 424 18.78 -4.03 6.83
C CYS A 424 18.56 -3.84 5.32
N TYR A 425 19.53 -3.22 4.66
CA TYR A 425 19.46 -3.03 3.22
C TYR A 425 19.61 -4.35 2.47
N ALA A 426 18.63 -4.65 1.62
CA ALA A 426 18.70 -5.69 0.61
C ALA A 426 18.65 -5.08 -0.80
N ALA A 427 19.34 -5.73 -1.75
CA ALA A 427 19.48 -5.23 -3.12
C ALA A 427 18.15 -5.13 -3.90
N ASN A 428 17.11 -5.82 -3.44
CA ASN A 428 15.77 -5.79 -3.99
C ASN A 428 14.77 -6.32 -2.94
N TYR A 429 13.50 -6.41 -3.31
CA TYR A 429 12.44 -6.92 -2.46
C TYR A 429 12.06 -8.39 -2.69
N ASP A 430 12.86 -9.19 -3.39
CA ASP A 430 12.46 -10.58 -3.73
C ASP A 430 12.21 -11.44 -2.48
N LEU A 431 13.00 -11.21 -1.42
CA LEU A 431 12.97 -11.98 -0.17
C LEU A 431 12.52 -11.16 1.04
N ALA A 432 12.07 -9.92 0.86
CA ALA A 432 11.58 -9.12 1.97
C ALA A 432 10.30 -9.75 2.60
N PRO A 433 9.97 -9.50 3.88
CA PRO A 433 8.72 -9.93 4.50
C PRO A 433 7.47 -9.22 3.95
N ILE A 434 6.34 -9.93 3.80
CA ILE A 434 5.07 -9.36 3.26
C ILE A 434 4.11 -8.91 4.36
N ASP A 435 4.49 -9.04 5.62
CA ASP A 435 3.70 -8.76 6.83
C ASP A 435 4.16 -7.47 7.54
N GLY A 436 4.89 -6.60 6.81
CA GLY A 436 5.25 -5.27 7.29
C GLY A 436 6.35 -5.26 8.34
N VAL A 437 6.89 -6.41 8.73
CA VAL A 437 8.03 -6.49 9.64
C VAL A 437 9.32 -6.10 8.93
N ALA A 438 10.26 -5.55 9.70
CA ALA A 438 11.55 -5.12 9.17
C ALA A 438 12.39 -6.30 8.65
N VAL A 439 13.06 -6.10 7.52
CA VAL A 439 14.09 -7.00 7.00
C VAL A 439 15.26 -7.00 7.97
N GLN A 440 15.60 -8.17 8.51
CA GLN A 440 16.80 -8.38 9.33
C GLN A 440 17.72 -9.39 8.63
N ALA A 441 19.03 -9.24 8.83
CA ALA A 441 20.05 -10.13 8.29
C ALA A 441 21.17 -10.32 9.32
N ASP A 442 21.72 -11.54 9.38
CA ASP A 442 22.80 -11.89 10.32
C ASP A 442 24.02 -10.96 10.20
N GLU A 443 24.36 -10.51 8.98
CA GLU A 443 25.38 -9.49 8.71
C GLU A 443 24.76 -8.21 8.13
N CYS A 444 24.13 -7.41 8.98
CA CYS A 444 23.53 -6.14 8.58
C CYS A 444 24.58 -5.03 8.33
N ARG A 445 25.22 -5.04 7.16
CA ARG A 445 26.28 -4.06 6.83
C ARG A 445 25.77 -2.63 6.62
N ARG A 446 24.55 -2.50 6.10
CA ARG A 446 23.93 -1.20 5.79
C ARG A 446 22.49 -1.21 6.25
N ARG A 447 22.03 -0.11 6.82
CA ARG A 447 20.64 0.15 7.17
C ARG A 447 20.00 1.03 6.10
N VAL A 448 18.69 0.87 5.92
CA VAL A 448 17.91 1.64 4.97
C VAL A 448 17.58 3.02 5.55
N TYR A 449 17.52 4.03 4.69
CA TYR A 449 16.85 5.29 4.99
C TYR A 449 16.01 5.78 3.81
N ARG A 450 15.01 6.62 4.10
CA ARG A 450 13.90 6.97 3.19
C ARG A 450 13.64 8.49 3.17
N GLY A 451 12.73 8.95 2.31
CA GLY A 451 12.19 10.32 2.31
C GLY A 451 12.97 11.38 1.53
N GLY A 452 14.29 11.23 1.42
CA GLY A 452 15.15 12.26 0.84
C GLY A 452 15.29 13.48 1.77
N SER A 453 16.29 14.31 1.54
CA SER A 453 16.62 15.43 2.42
C SER A 453 16.48 16.79 1.73
N TYR A 454 16.62 17.86 2.52
CA TYR A 454 16.51 19.25 2.07
C TYR A 454 17.38 19.63 0.85
N ASN A 455 18.49 18.93 0.60
CA ASN A 455 19.39 19.22 -0.52
C ASN A 455 19.23 18.26 -1.72
N ASP A 456 18.40 17.23 -1.58
CA ASP A 456 18.22 16.20 -2.59
C ASP A 456 17.35 16.69 -3.76
N GLN A 457 17.40 15.93 -4.85
CA GLN A 457 16.54 16.13 -6.02
C GLN A 457 15.24 15.34 -5.86
N ALA A 458 14.18 15.82 -6.51
CA ALA A 458 12.83 15.23 -6.46
C ALA A 458 12.77 13.69 -6.58
N PRO A 459 13.54 13.00 -7.45
CA PRO A 459 13.48 11.54 -7.54
C PRO A 459 13.83 10.78 -6.26
N VAL A 460 14.64 11.37 -5.37
CA VAL A 460 15.04 10.76 -4.10
C VAL A 460 13.93 10.89 -3.04
N LEU A 461 13.00 11.82 -3.23
CA LEU A 461 11.91 12.10 -2.30
C LEU A 461 10.68 11.19 -2.52
N ARG A 462 10.66 10.41 -3.60
CA ARG A 462 9.52 9.54 -3.92
C ARG A 462 9.29 8.54 -2.78
N ALA A 463 8.04 8.17 -2.54
CA ALA A 463 7.69 7.19 -1.50
C ALA A 463 8.48 5.87 -1.66
N ALA A 464 8.70 5.44 -2.90
CA ALA A 464 9.43 4.21 -3.21
C ALA A 464 10.96 4.36 -3.18
N ALA A 465 11.53 5.58 -3.18
CA ALA A 465 12.97 5.80 -3.36
C ALA A 465 13.81 5.39 -2.15
N ARG A 466 14.65 4.36 -2.31
CA ARG A 466 15.43 3.76 -1.21
C ARG A 466 16.86 4.25 -1.26
N ARG A 467 17.46 4.45 -0.08
CA ARG A 467 18.91 4.58 0.06
C ARG A 467 19.37 3.78 1.28
N SER A 468 20.67 3.61 1.40
CA SER A 468 21.26 2.93 2.55
C SER A 468 22.63 3.49 2.87
N THR A 469 23.08 3.31 4.10
CA THR A 469 24.47 3.53 4.53
C THR A 469 24.76 2.69 5.77
N GLU A 470 26.00 2.67 6.27
CA GLU A 470 26.38 1.92 7.46
C GLU A 470 25.64 2.43 8.71
N ALA A 471 25.30 1.54 9.64
CA ALA A 471 24.51 1.88 10.83
C ALA A 471 25.19 2.95 11.73
N THR A 472 26.52 3.02 11.69
CA THR A 472 27.34 3.98 12.45
C THR A 472 27.54 5.32 11.73
N SER A 473 27.12 5.44 10.46
CA SER A 473 27.32 6.65 9.66
C SER A 473 26.45 7.79 10.16
N ARG A 474 27.07 8.96 10.36
CA ARG A 474 26.38 10.22 10.67
C ARG A 474 26.41 11.13 9.45
N THR A 475 25.30 11.19 8.72
CA THR A 475 25.19 11.96 7.48
C THR A 475 24.36 13.22 7.70
N GLN A 476 24.85 14.37 7.24
CA GLN A 476 24.10 15.62 7.29
C GLN A 476 22.80 15.48 6.48
N GLY A 477 21.68 15.93 7.06
CA GLY A 477 20.36 15.75 6.45
C GLY A 477 19.73 14.36 6.65
N LEU A 478 20.41 13.42 7.32
CA LEU A 478 19.85 12.13 7.74
C LEU A 478 19.52 12.18 9.24
N GLY A 479 18.23 12.06 9.53
CA GLY A 479 17.61 11.96 10.85
C GLY A 479 16.74 10.71 10.93
N PHE A 480 15.63 10.78 11.66
CA PHE A 480 14.68 9.68 11.82
C PHE A 480 13.36 10.17 12.40
N ARG A 481 12.33 9.32 12.29
CA ARG A 481 11.10 9.41 13.08
C ARG A 481 10.87 8.09 13.82
N VAL A 482 10.02 8.13 14.84
CA VAL A 482 9.69 6.94 15.64
C VAL A 482 8.34 6.35 15.23
N ALA A 483 8.20 5.05 15.40
CA ALA A 483 6.94 4.31 15.39
C ALA A 483 6.69 3.71 16.78
N ARG A 484 5.43 3.38 17.07
CA ARG A 484 5.02 2.71 18.30
C ARG A 484 4.04 1.58 17.97
N SER A 485 4.28 0.40 18.53
CA SER A 485 3.34 -0.72 18.44
C SER A 485 2.10 -0.47 19.30
N LEU A 486 0.91 -0.80 18.78
CA LEU A 486 -0.37 -0.70 19.47
C LEU A 486 -0.81 -2.11 19.90
N ASN A 487 -0.66 -2.42 21.19
CA ASN A 487 -1.00 -3.74 21.74
C ASN A 487 -2.50 -3.98 21.95
#